data_AF-A0A941EUR8-F1
#
_entry.id   AF-A0A941EUR8-F1
#
_cell.length_a   1.000
_cell.length_b   1.000
_cell.length_c   1.000
_cell.angle_alpha   90.00
_cell.angle_beta   90.00
_cell.angle_gamma   90.00
#
_symmetry.space_group_name_H-M   'P 1'
#
loop_
_entity.id
_entity.type
_entity.pdbx_description
1 polymer ?
#
loop_
_entity_poly.entity_id
_entity_poly.type
_entity_poly.pdbx_seq_one_letter_code
_entity_poly.pdbx_strand_id
1 'polypeptide(L)'
;TDPLPLPPLAMGGVVRHALTFTVKPGCEQTVAGILADYRSPTARVDETTRLRRTSLFMRGNRVVRAVEVEGDLGNALRHVASQPEIRAVEEAINPYLEEARDLGNPASARAFFARAALPAVSHTENPLPGTDAAVRHAFVYPVRPGCGAAAARLLAEQDEAAVADPGSPLVATTMFLREDTLVRLVDLDGSYQEALEAAAGFAPGRAAEELSRQLDLDAGTDLQSLSGIEHFLARCCMDPVTDRQALDA
;
A
#
# COMPACT_ATOMS: atom_id res chain seq x y z
N THR A 1 18.08 -21.07 14.35
CA THR A 1 17.27 -19.84 14.30
C THR A 1 17.02 -19.57 12.86
N ASP A 2 15.81 -19.82 12.41
CA ASP A 2 15.41 -19.67 11.01
C ASP A 2 15.64 -18.21 10.61
N PRO A 3 16.47 -17.91 9.60
CA PRO A 3 16.68 -16.54 9.18
C PRO A 3 15.35 -15.97 8.72
N LEU A 4 15.03 -14.74 9.14
CA LEU A 4 13.95 -13.98 8.54
C LEU A 4 14.14 -14.05 7.02
N PRO A 5 13.14 -14.51 6.24
CA PRO A 5 13.28 -14.58 4.80
C PRO A 5 13.68 -13.21 4.28
N LEU A 6 14.71 -13.17 3.42
CA LEU A 6 15.07 -11.97 2.66
C LEU A 6 13.78 -11.37 2.10
N PRO A 7 13.48 -10.07 2.31
CA PRO A 7 12.26 -9.49 1.78
C PRO A 7 12.27 -9.70 0.26
N PRO A 8 11.29 -10.44 -0.31
CA PRO A 8 11.41 -11.00 -1.66
C PRO A 8 11.39 -9.97 -2.79
N LEU A 9 11.31 -8.67 -2.51
CA LEU A 9 11.03 -7.63 -3.51
C LEU A 9 11.98 -6.45 -3.42
N ALA A 10 13.29 -6.71 -3.49
CA ALA A 10 14.26 -5.72 -3.95
C ALA A 10 14.34 -5.75 -5.49
N MET A 11 13.21 -5.52 -6.17
CA MET A 11 13.19 -5.36 -7.63
C MET A 11 13.90 -4.05 -7.96
N GLY A 12 14.94 -4.10 -8.80
CA GLY A 12 15.74 -2.91 -9.16
C GLY A 12 16.49 -2.27 -7.98
N GLY A 13 16.73 -3.00 -6.88
CA GLY A 13 17.36 -2.47 -5.67
C GLY A 13 16.43 -1.65 -4.76
N VAL A 14 15.13 -1.58 -5.10
CA VAL A 14 14.10 -0.87 -4.33
C VAL A 14 13.31 -1.87 -3.49
N VAL A 15 13.40 -1.73 -2.17
CA VAL A 15 12.60 -2.44 -1.18
C VAL A 15 11.29 -1.69 -0.96
N ARG A 16 10.17 -2.40 -1.09
CA ARG A 16 8.81 -1.88 -0.86
C ARG A 16 8.26 -2.42 0.46
N HIS A 17 7.74 -1.55 1.31
CA HIS A 17 7.15 -1.94 2.58
C HIS A 17 5.97 -1.06 2.94
N ALA A 18 4.97 -1.61 3.62
CA ALA A 18 3.86 -0.83 4.15
C ALA A 18 3.70 -1.01 5.65
N LEU A 19 3.12 -0.01 6.29
CA LEU A 19 2.67 -0.04 7.67
C LEU A 19 1.17 0.24 7.69
N THR A 20 0.43 -0.52 8.49
CA THR A 20 -0.98 -0.24 8.74
C THR A 20 -1.26 -0.08 10.22
N PHE A 21 -2.13 0.88 10.55
CA PHE A 21 -2.59 1.14 11.91
C PHE A 21 -3.97 1.78 11.87
N THR A 22 -4.66 1.78 13.01
CA THR A 22 -6.00 2.35 13.14
C THR A 22 -6.01 3.58 14.03
N VAL A 23 -6.92 4.50 13.71
CA VAL A 23 -7.21 5.70 14.49
C VAL A 23 -8.54 5.54 15.21
N LYS A 24 -8.75 6.30 16.28
CA LYS A 24 -10.01 6.33 17.01
C LYS A 24 -11.13 6.79 16.07
N PRO A 25 -12.29 6.12 16.08
CA PRO A 25 -13.44 6.53 15.28
C PRO A 25 -13.80 8.01 15.53
N GLY A 26 -14.09 8.74 14.46
CA GLY A 26 -14.42 10.17 14.49
C GLY A 26 -13.21 11.12 14.44
N CYS A 27 -11.99 10.59 14.45
CA CYS A 27 -10.75 11.39 14.34
C CYS A 27 -10.13 11.34 12.93
N GLU A 28 -10.78 10.69 11.96
CA GLU A 28 -10.23 10.40 10.63
C GLU A 28 -9.81 11.67 9.90
N GLN A 29 -10.69 12.67 9.85
CA GLN A 29 -10.42 13.93 9.14
C GLN A 29 -9.27 14.71 9.80
N THR A 30 -9.21 14.73 11.13
CA THR A 30 -8.13 15.38 11.87
C THR A 30 -6.79 14.72 11.59
N VAL A 31 -6.74 13.38 11.62
CA VAL A 31 -5.51 12.64 11.34
C VAL A 31 -5.09 12.78 9.87
N ALA A 32 -6.04 12.75 8.93
CA ALA A 32 -5.74 12.99 7.51
C ALA A 32 -5.08 14.35 7.30
N GLY A 33 -5.58 15.42 7.93
CA GLY A 33 -4.98 16.75 7.86
C GLY A 33 -3.54 16.78 8.40
N ILE A 34 -3.31 16.19 9.57
CA ILE A 34 -1.96 16.09 10.17
C ILE A 34 -0.98 15.34 9.24
N LEU A 35 -1.44 14.26 8.62
CA LEU A 35 -0.64 13.41 7.75
C LEU A 35 -0.42 14.01 6.34
N ALA A 36 -1.32 14.90 5.88
CA ALA A 36 -1.19 15.59 4.60
C ALA A 36 -0.19 16.75 4.66
N ASP A 37 -0.19 17.52 5.74
CA ASP A 37 0.44 18.85 5.80
C ASP A 37 1.93 18.85 6.21
N TYR A 38 2.53 17.69 6.48
CA TYR A 38 3.91 17.66 6.93
C TYR A 38 4.93 17.80 5.78
N ARG A 39 6.03 18.49 6.07
CA ARG A 39 7.13 18.68 5.12
C ARG A 39 7.81 17.34 4.82
N SER A 40 8.04 17.06 3.55
CA SER A 40 8.76 15.86 3.11
C SER A 40 10.09 15.73 3.85
N PRO A 41 10.41 14.54 4.39
CA PRO A 41 11.69 14.30 5.01
C PRO A 41 12.81 14.37 3.96
N THR A 42 14.04 14.59 4.41
CA THR A 42 15.22 14.45 3.55
C THR A 42 15.30 13.02 3.04
N ALA A 43 15.27 12.86 1.72
CA ALA A 43 15.21 11.57 1.05
C ALA A 43 16.54 10.79 1.09
N ARG A 44 17.68 11.51 1.09
CA ARG A 44 19.01 10.90 1.16
C ARG A 44 19.34 10.54 2.60
N VAL A 45 19.46 9.24 2.85
CA VAL A 45 19.80 8.69 4.17
C VAL A 45 21.31 8.60 4.33
N ASP A 46 21.98 8.01 3.34
CA ASP A 46 23.43 7.88 3.26
C ASP A 46 23.90 7.85 1.78
N GLU A 47 25.07 7.29 1.48
CA GLU A 47 25.59 7.17 0.11
C GLU A 47 24.81 6.15 -0.74
N THR A 48 24.27 5.11 -0.10
CA THR A 48 23.67 3.92 -0.73
C THR A 48 22.18 3.75 -0.45
N THR A 49 21.63 4.53 0.49
CA THR A 49 20.26 4.39 0.96
C THR A 49 19.45 5.67 0.68
N ARG A 50 18.30 5.52 0.01
CA ARG A 50 17.43 6.64 -0.37
C ARG A 50 15.97 6.27 -0.23
N LEU A 51 15.18 7.16 0.35
CA LEU A 51 13.72 7.10 0.32
C LEU A 51 13.25 7.58 -1.05
N ARG A 52 12.59 6.71 -1.83
CA ARG A 52 12.14 6.99 -3.20
C ARG A 52 10.72 7.53 -3.25
N ARG A 53 9.80 6.90 -2.53
CA ARG A 53 8.39 7.30 -2.50
C ARG A 53 7.78 7.02 -1.14
N THR A 54 6.89 7.90 -0.69
CA THR A 54 6.06 7.69 0.50
C THR A 54 4.63 8.05 0.17
N SER A 55 3.75 7.07 0.26
CA SER A 55 2.33 7.20 -0.04
C SER A 55 1.52 6.84 1.21
N LEU A 56 0.57 7.69 1.59
CA LEU A 56 -0.38 7.42 2.67
C LEU A 56 -1.80 7.45 2.13
N PHE A 57 -2.57 6.46 2.54
CA PHE A 57 -3.97 6.30 2.20
C PHE A 57 -4.79 6.01 3.45
N MET A 58 -6.06 6.41 3.44
CA MET A 58 -6.99 6.14 4.53
C MET A 58 -8.29 5.54 4.01
N ARG A 59 -8.87 4.63 4.78
CA ARG A 59 -10.23 4.15 4.54
C ARG A 59 -10.92 3.93 5.88
N GLY A 60 -11.95 4.73 6.15
CA GLY A 60 -12.50 4.83 7.49
C GLY A 60 -11.37 5.13 8.48
N ASN A 61 -11.31 4.36 9.57
CA ASN A 61 -10.30 4.55 10.60
C ASN A 61 -8.95 3.85 10.32
N ARG A 62 -8.78 3.17 9.18
CA ARG A 62 -7.52 2.49 8.83
C ARG A 62 -6.62 3.39 8.00
N VAL A 63 -5.37 3.50 8.42
CA VAL A 63 -4.28 4.15 7.69
C VAL A 63 -3.38 3.08 7.08
N VAL A 64 -2.94 3.29 5.85
CA VAL A 64 -1.85 2.54 5.22
C VAL A 64 -0.78 3.53 4.77
N ARG A 65 0.46 3.34 5.23
CA ARG A 65 1.65 4.08 4.81
C ARG A 65 2.56 3.15 4.05
N ALA A 66 2.68 3.33 2.74
CA ALA A 66 3.64 2.63 1.89
C ALA A 66 4.91 3.46 1.72
N VAL A 67 6.06 2.80 1.78
CA VAL A 67 7.38 3.38 1.54
C VAL A 67 8.14 2.55 0.53
N GLU A 68 8.86 3.24 -0.35
CA GLU A 68 9.78 2.67 -1.31
C GLU A 68 11.18 3.17 -0.99
N VAL A 69 12.11 2.26 -0.75
CA VAL A 69 13.47 2.56 -0.31
C VAL A 69 14.46 1.86 -1.20
N GLU A 70 15.37 2.61 -1.81
CA GLU A 70 16.56 2.03 -2.40
C GLU A 70 17.59 1.77 -1.29
N GLY A 71 18.17 0.56 -1.26
CA GLY A 71 19.16 0.17 -0.26
C GLY A 71 18.54 -0.42 1.02
N ASP A 72 19.06 -0.03 2.19
CA ASP A 72 18.68 -0.65 3.47
C ASP A 72 17.42 -0.01 4.08
N LEU A 73 16.31 -0.77 4.07
CA LEU A 73 15.02 -0.35 4.63
C LEU A 73 15.14 0.06 6.11
N GLY A 74 15.92 -0.68 6.92
CA GLY A 74 16.05 -0.41 8.34
C GLY A 74 16.73 0.92 8.64
N ASN A 75 17.79 1.24 7.90
CA ASN A 75 18.52 2.51 7.94
C ASN A 75 17.60 3.64 7.50
N ALA A 76 16.87 3.46 6.39
CA ALA A 76 15.95 4.48 5.90
C ALA A 76 14.85 4.79 6.91
N LEU A 77 14.18 3.77 7.46
CA LEU A 77 13.13 3.96 8.46
C LEU A 77 13.67 4.63 9.73
N ARG A 78 14.85 4.23 10.21
CA ARG A 78 15.50 4.88 11.38
C ARG A 78 15.86 6.34 11.10
N HIS A 79 16.37 6.63 9.92
CA HIS A 79 16.74 7.98 9.50
C HIS A 79 15.49 8.87 9.44
N VAL A 80 14.45 8.44 8.74
CA VAL A 80 13.17 9.16 8.62
C VAL A 80 12.56 9.40 10.01
N ALA A 81 12.52 8.38 10.88
CA ALA A 81 11.97 8.51 12.24
C ALA A 81 12.77 9.48 13.15
N SER A 82 14.03 9.79 12.81
CA SER A 82 14.86 10.74 13.55
C SER A 82 14.61 12.20 13.17
N GLN A 83 13.97 12.46 12.02
CA GLN A 83 13.77 13.80 11.51
C GLN A 83 12.72 14.57 12.33
N PRO A 84 12.98 15.84 12.70
CA PRO A 84 12.06 16.63 13.52
C PRO A 84 10.64 16.74 12.95
N GLU A 85 10.51 16.89 11.64
CA GLU A 85 9.24 16.98 10.94
C GLU A 85 8.40 15.71 11.12
N ILE A 86 9.04 14.55 11.04
CA ILE A 86 8.38 13.26 11.24
C ILE A 86 8.02 13.08 12.70
N ARG A 87 8.91 13.43 13.64
CA ARG A 87 8.62 13.35 15.08
C ARG A 87 7.41 14.20 15.47
N ALA A 88 7.33 15.44 14.97
CA ALA A 88 6.21 16.33 15.24
C ALA A 88 4.87 15.74 14.76
N VAL A 89 4.86 15.12 13.58
CA VAL A 89 3.67 14.45 13.02
C VAL A 89 3.28 13.24 13.87
N GLU A 90 4.26 12.41 14.20
CA GLU A 90 4.04 11.19 14.99
C GLU A 90 3.51 11.54 16.40
N GLU A 91 4.06 12.58 17.04
CA GLU A 91 3.56 13.11 18.32
C GLU A 91 2.15 13.68 18.19
N ALA A 92 1.85 14.39 17.10
CA ALA A 92 0.53 14.98 16.86
C ALA A 92 -0.56 13.93 16.62
N ILE A 93 -0.25 12.79 15.99
CA ILE A 93 -1.23 11.73 15.75
C ILE A 93 -1.44 10.80 16.95
N ASN A 94 -0.47 10.69 17.87
CA ASN A 94 -0.52 9.76 19.00
C ASN A 94 -1.84 9.80 19.83
N PRO A 95 -2.42 10.98 20.16
CA PRO A 95 -3.69 11.05 20.89
C PRO A 95 -4.87 10.41 20.16
N TYR A 96 -4.78 10.27 18.84
CA TYR A 96 -5.84 9.78 17.97
C TYR A 96 -5.67 8.31 17.58
N LEU A 97 -4.59 7.63 17.98
CA LEU A 97 -4.39 6.21 17.68
C LEU A 97 -5.27 5.33 18.59
N GLU A 98 -5.83 4.24 18.07
CA GLU A 98 -6.50 3.23 18.92
C GLU A 98 -5.48 2.51 19.81
N GLU A 99 -4.32 2.19 19.23
CA GLU A 99 -3.17 1.64 19.94
C GLU A 99 -2.12 2.73 20.15
N ALA A 100 -1.93 3.14 21.39
CA ALA A 100 -0.85 4.06 21.73
C ALA A 100 0.52 3.46 21.37
N ARG A 101 1.39 4.27 20.77
CA ARG A 101 2.78 3.93 20.47
C ARG A 101 3.71 5.02 20.98
N ASP A 102 4.90 4.61 21.37
CA ASP A 102 5.99 5.51 21.71
C ASP A 102 7.17 5.19 20.80
N LEU A 103 7.36 6.00 19.76
CA LEU A 103 8.45 5.83 18.81
C LEU A 103 9.80 6.34 19.36
N GLY A 104 9.80 7.08 20.48
CA GLY A 104 11.00 7.46 21.21
C GLY A 104 11.58 6.32 22.05
N ASN A 105 10.74 5.35 22.45
CA ASN A 105 11.15 4.14 23.14
C ASN A 105 11.46 3.00 22.14
N PRO A 106 12.71 2.49 22.06
CA PRO A 106 13.08 1.46 21.09
C PRO A 106 12.28 0.15 21.20
N ALA A 107 11.86 -0.25 22.40
CA ALA A 107 11.07 -1.47 22.59
C ALA A 107 9.63 -1.28 22.10
N SER A 108 9.02 -0.14 22.42
CA SER A 108 7.67 0.22 21.97
C SER A 108 7.63 0.39 20.44
N ALA A 109 8.63 1.07 19.87
CA ALA A 109 8.80 1.20 18.43
C ALA A 109 8.89 -0.17 17.73
N ARG A 110 9.76 -1.08 18.22
CA ARG A 110 9.87 -2.44 17.65
C ARG A 110 8.55 -3.20 17.72
N ALA A 111 7.85 -3.13 18.85
CA ALA A 111 6.57 -3.81 19.02
C ALA A 111 5.52 -3.24 18.05
N PHE A 112 5.49 -1.91 17.86
CA PHE A 112 4.62 -1.26 16.88
C PHE A 112 4.97 -1.72 15.46
N PHE A 113 6.23 -1.64 15.02
CA PHE A 113 6.61 -2.05 13.67
C PHE A 113 6.29 -3.53 13.42
N ALA A 114 6.51 -4.42 14.39
CA ALA A 114 6.15 -5.83 14.25
C ALA A 114 4.64 -6.04 14.05
N ARG A 115 3.79 -5.25 14.74
CA ARG A 115 2.33 -5.31 14.63
C ARG A 115 1.74 -4.50 13.48
N ALA A 116 2.45 -3.52 12.97
CA ALA A 116 1.99 -2.64 11.89
C ALA A 116 2.55 -3.05 10.53
N ALA A 117 3.64 -3.81 10.49
CA ALA A 117 4.29 -4.25 9.27
C ALA A 117 3.31 -5.00 8.36
N LEU A 118 3.29 -4.56 7.11
CA LEU A 118 2.56 -5.14 6.01
C LEU A 118 3.60 -5.36 4.88
N PRO A 119 4.28 -6.52 4.87
CA PRO A 119 5.33 -6.79 3.91
C PRO A 119 4.77 -6.89 2.49
N ALA A 120 5.56 -6.43 1.51
CA ALA A 120 5.24 -6.64 0.11
C ALA A 120 5.36 -8.13 -0.23
N VAL A 121 4.36 -8.67 -0.94
CA VAL A 121 4.30 -10.08 -1.37
C VAL A 121 4.31 -10.25 -2.87
N SER A 122 3.98 -9.19 -3.62
CA SER A 122 4.18 -9.11 -5.07
C SER A 122 4.45 -7.66 -5.49
N HIS A 123 5.25 -7.50 -6.54
CA HIS A 123 5.42 -6.24 -7.23
C HIS A 123 5.72 -6.52 -8.70
N THR A 124 5.00 -5.84 -9.58
CA THR A 124 5.19 -5.89 -11.03
C THR A 124 5.08 -4.47 -11.57
N GLU A 125 5.99 -4.10 -12.48
CA GLU A 125 6.00 -2.80 -13.14
C GLU A 125 6.40 -2.97 -14.59
N ASN A 126 5.89 -2.10 -15.46
CA ASN A 126 6.31 -2.08 -16.86
C ASN A 126 7.76 -1.59 -16.92
N PRO A 127 8.70 -2.34 -17.53
CA PRO A 127 10.10 -1.95 -17.61
C PRO A 127 10.36 -0.77 -18.56
N LEU A 128 9.38 -0.39 -19.39
CA LEU A 128 9.44 0.84 -20.17
C LEU A 128 9.20 2.03 -19.24
N PRO A 129 9.86 3.19 -19.48
CA PRO A 129 9.61 4.39 -18.69
C PRO A 129 8.10 4.68 -18.68
N GLY A 130 7.49 4.59 -17.50
CA GLY A 130 6.09 4.94 -17.31
C GLY A 130 5.85 6.38 -17.72
N THR A 131 4.60 6.72 -18.00
CA THR A 131 4.22 8.12 -18.14
C THR A 131 4.38 8.80 -16.77
N ASP A 132 4.98 9.99 -16.73
CA ASP A 132 4.99 10.86 -15.53
C ASP A 132 3.57 11.21 -15.03
N ALA A 133 2.53 10.78 -15.76
CA ALA A 133 1.12 11.01 -15.49
C ALA A 133 0.44 9.90 -14.67
N ALA A 134 1.12 8.78 -14.37
CA ALA A 134 0.50 7.67 -13.67
C ALA A 134 0.03 8.08 -12.26
N VAL A 135 -1.24 7.83 -11.96
CA VAL A 135 -1.86 8.15 -10.67
C VAL A 135 -1.88 6.91 -9.78
N ARG A 136 -1.44 7.08 -8.54
CA ARG A 136 -1.44 5.99 -7.56
C ARG A 136 -2.76 5.88 -6.83
N HIS A 137 -3.31 4.68 -6.84
CA HIS A 137 -4.48 4.30 -6.07
C HIS A 137 -4.14 3.17 -5.11
N ALA A 138 -4.86 3.10 -4.00
CA ALA A 138 -4.74 2.01 -3.03
C ALA A 138 -6.10 1.40 -2.73
N PHE A 139 -6.14 0.08 -2.65
CA PHE A 139 -7.32 -0.70 -2.39
C PHE A 139 -7.05 -1.70 -1.27
N VAL A 140 -7.91 -1.74 -0.26
CA VAL A 140 -7.89 -2.77 0.78
C VAL A 140 -8.96 -3.81 0.48
N TYR A 141 -8.52 -5.03 0.16
CA TYR A 141 -9.41 -6.10 -0.26
C TYR A 141 -9.97 -6.79 0.99
N PRO A 142 -11.29 -6.98 1.09
CA PRO A 142 -11.93 -7.69 2.19
C PRO A 142 -11.74 -9.19 1.96
N VAL A 143 -10.61 -9.73 2.41
CA VAL A 143 -10.30 -11.15 2.24
C VAL A 143 -10.93 -11.95 3.39
N ARG A 144 -11.48 -13.12 3.07
CA ARG A 144 -12.00 -14.06 4.08
C ARG A 144 -10.86 -14.57 4.97
N PRO A 145 -11.13 -14.94 6.23
CA PRO A 145 -10.12 -15.49 7.11
C PRO A 145 -9.39 -16.71 6.52
N GLY A 146 -8.06 -16.66 6.46
CA GLY A 146 -7.19 -17.69 5.91
C GLY A 146 -7.04 -17.69 4.38
N CYS A 147 -7.67 -16.76 3.68
CA CYS A 147 -7.66 -16.69 2.21
C CYS A 147 -6.65 -15.68 1.64
N GLY A 148 -5.96 -14.91 2.49
CA GLY A 148 -5.01 -13.86 2.10
C GLY A 148 -4.01 -14.27 1.03
N ALA A 149 -3.27 -15.36 1.26
CA ALA A 149 -2.24 -15.82 0.34
C ALA A 149 -2.82 -16.32 -1.01
N ALA A 150 -4.00 -16.96 -0.99
CA ALA A 150 -4.66 -17.44 -2.19
C ALA A 150 -5.17 -16.27 -3.05
N ALA A 151 -5.79 -15.27 -2.44
CA ALA A 151 -6.23 -14.06 -3.13
C ALA A 151 -5.06 -13.29 -3.74
N ALA A 152 -3.98 -13.08 -2.96
CA ALA A 152 -2.78 -12.37 -3.43
C ALA A 152 -2.12 -13.08 -4.62
N ARG A 153 -2.07 -14.42 -4.62
CA ARG A 153 -1.52 -15.19 -5.73
C ARG A 153 -2.33 -15.01 -7.01
N LEU A 154 -3.65 -15.15 -6.92
CA LEU A 154 -4.53 -14.98 -8.08
C LEU A 154 -4.39 -13.57 -8.68
N LEU A 155 -4.37 -12.54 -7.84
CA LEU A 155 -4.16 -11.16 -8.28
C LEU A 155 -2.77 -10.94 -8.88
N ALA A 156 -1.71 -11.55 -8.32
CA ALA A 156 -0.36 -11.44 -8.88
C ALA A 156 -0.28 -11.98 -10.31
N GLU A 157 -0.92 -13.12 -10.58
CA GLU A 157 -0.97 -13.71 -11.92
C GLU A 157 -1.72 -12.80 -12.92
N GLN A 158 -2.80 -12.13 -12.49
CA GLN A 158 -3.51 -11.17 -13.33
C GLN A 158 -2.71 -9.88 -13.55
N ASP A 159 -2.02 -9.41 -12.52
CA ASP A 159 -1.17 -8.22 -12.53
C ASP A 159 0.00 -8.36 -13.50
N GLU A 160 0.67 -9.52 -13.50
CA GLU A 160 1.73 -9.83 -14.45
C GLU A 160 1.24 -9.81 -15.90
N ALA A 161 0.07 -10.42 -16.16
CA ALA A 161 -0.54 -10.41 -17.49
C ALA A 161 -0.94 -8.99 -17.92
N ALA A 162 -1.53 -8.21 -17.01
CA ALA A 162 -1.99 -6.85 -17.30
C ALA A 162 -0.82 -5.88 -17.53
N VAL A 163 0.28 -5.97 -16.78
CA VAL A 163 1.47 -5.13 -17.01
C VAL A 163 2.18 -5.50 -18.32
N ALA A 164 2.15 -6.77 -18.71
CA ALA A 164 2.76 -7.24 -19.96
C ALA A 164 1.97 -6.84 -21.22
N ASP A 165 0.69 -6.47 -21.09
CA ASP A 165 -0.15 -6.00 -22.20
C ASP A 165 0.11 -4.51 -22.49
N PRO A 166 0.63 -4.15 -23.68
CA PRO A 166 0.86 -2.75 -24.06
C PRO A 166 -0.40 -1.88 -24.12
N GLY A 167 -1.59 -2.49 -24.21
CA GLY A 167 -2.88 -1.78 -24.21
C GLY A 167 -3.47 -1.55 -22.81
N SER A 168 -2.86 -2.12 -21.78
CA SER A 168 -3.33 -1.99 -20.41
C SER A 168 -2.97 -0.62 -19.81
N PRO A 169 -3.89 0.01 -19.05
CA PRO A 169 -3.59 1.23 -18.31
C PRO A 169 -2.77 0.98 -17.03
N LEU A 170 -2.48 -0.28 -16.69
CA LEU A 170 -1.71 -0.62 -15.48
C LEU A 170 -0.20 -0.44 -15.71
N VAL A 171 0.38 0.57 -15.06
CA VAL A 171 1.81 0.88 -15.14
C VAL A 171 2.61 0.05 -14.14
N ALA A 172 2.16 0.03 -12.89
CA ALA A 172 2.78 -0.74 -11.83
C ALA A 172 1.78 -1.16 -10.75
N THR A 173 2.11 -2.23 -10.04
CA THR A 173 1.31 -2.76 -8.94
C THR A 173 2.22 -3.29 -7.84
N THR A 174 1.82 -3.05 -6.59
CA THR A 174 2.47 -3.62 -5.41
C THR A 174 1.41 -4.13 -4.46
N MET A 175 1.52 -5.39 -4.06
CA MET A 175 0.64 -6.00 -3.07
C MET A 175 1.36 -6.18 -1.75
N PHE A 176 0.71 -5.77 -0.67
CA PHE A 176 1.13 -5.96 0.69
C PHE A 176 0.15 -6.86 1.41
N LEU A 177 0.66 -7.85 2.13
CA LEU A 177 -0.16 -8.84 2.80
C LEU A 177 0.39 -9.15 4.18
N ARG A 178 -0.49 -9.14 5.18
CA ARG A 178 -0.27 -9.87 6.43
C ARG A 178 -1.58 -10.52 6.85
N GLU A 179 -1.53 -11.84 7.07
CA GLU A 179 -2.71 -12.65 7.34
C GLU A 179 -3.75 -12.43 6.24
N ASP A 180 -4.88 -11.79 6.53
CA ASP A 180 -5.93 -11.48 5.56
C ASP A 180 -6.07 -9.98 5.28
N THR A 181 -5.15 -9.15 5.80
CA THR A 181 -5.06 -7.74 5.40
C THR A 181 -4.30 -7.66 4.08
N LEU A 182 -5.03 -7.66 2.97
CA LEU A 182 -4.49 -7.49 1.63
C LEU A 182 -4.70 -6.05 1.15
N VAL A 183 -3.60 -5.36 0.88
CA VAL A 183 -3.62 -4.02 0.28
C VAL A 183 -2.90 -4.07 -1.05
N ARG A 184 -3.55 -3.58 -2.11
CA ARG A 184 -2.98 -3.46 -3.45
C ARG A 184 -2.86 -1.99 -3.82
N LEU A 185 -1.64 -1.56 -4.13
CA LEU A 185 -1.33 -0.27 -4.71
C LEU A 185 -1.21 -0.45 -6.22
N VAL A 186 -1.86 0.41 -6.99
CA VAL A 186 -1.73 0.43 -8.45
C VAL A 186 -1.38 1.83 -8.92
N ASP A 187 -0.45 1.91 -9.86
CA ASP A 187 -0.17 3.11 -10.65
C ASP A 187 -0.87 2.92 -12.01
N LEU A 188 -1.86 3.78 -12.29
CA LEU A 188 -2.69 3.71 -13.49
C LEU A 188 -2.45 4.93 -14.39
N ASP A 189 -2.43 4.73 -15.70
CA ASP A 189 -2.54 5.82 -16.67
C ASP A 189 -4.01 6.27 -16.77
N GLY A 190 -4.36 7.32 -16.03
CA GLY A 190 -5.73 7.83 -15.94
C GLY A 190 -6.46 7.42 -14.66
N SER A 191 -7.79 7.54 -14.69
CA SER A 191 -8.65 7.33 -13.53
C SER A 191 -8.99 5.86 -13.33
N TYR A 192 -9.04 5.39 -12.07
CA TYR A 192 -9.41 3.99 -11.79
C TYR A 192 -10.85 3.65 -12.24
N GLN A 193 -11.75 4.64 -12.28
CA GLN A 193 -13.13 4.46 -12.75
C GLN A 193 -13.21 4.18 -14.25
N GLU A 194 -12.23 4.63 -15.03
CA GLU A 194 -12.16 4.38 -16.47
C GLU A 194 -11.45 3.05 -16.78
N ALA A 195 -10.71 2.52 -15.80
CA ALA A 195 -9.86 1.34 -15.89
C ALA A 195 -10.23 0.27 -14.83
N LEU A 196 -11.52 0.01 -14.63
CA LEU A 196 -12.05 -0.82 -13.53
C LEU A 196 -11.37 -2.19 -13.42
N GLU A 197 -11.14 -2.88 -14.53
CA GLU A 197 -10.55 -4.23 -14.50
C GLU A 197 -9.08 -4.21 -14.06
N ALA A 198 -8.30 -3.24 -14.57
CA ALA A 198 -6.91 -3.03 -14.17
C ALA A 198 -6.80 -2.57 -12.70
N ALA A 199 -7.71 -1.69 -12.28
CA ALA A 199 -7.82 -1.22 -10.90
C ALA A 199 -8.20 -2.37 -9.95
N ALA A 200 -9.12 -3.25 -10.34
CA ALA A 200 -9.53 -4.43 -9.57
C ALA A 200 -8.51 -5.57 -9.59
N GLY A 201 -7.63 -5.62 -10.60
CA GLY A 201 -6.70 -6.73 -10.81
C GLY A 201 -7.40 -7.99 -11.34
N PHE A 202 -8.59 -7.84 -11.92
CA PHE A 202 -9.33 -8.92 -12.59
C PHE A 202 -10.48 -8.37 -13.44
N ALA A 203 -10.86 -9.14 -14.46
CA ALA A 203 -12.06 -8.92 -15.27
C ALA A 203 -13.13 -9.99 -14.95
N PRO A 204 -14.39 -9.80 -15.37
CA PRO A 204 -15.39 -10.85 -15.35
C PRO A 204 -14.90 -12.15 -15.99
N GLY A 205 -15.26 -13.29 -15.39
CA GLY A 205 -14.83 -14.61 -15.84
C GLY A 205 -14.19 -15.42 -14.71
N ARG A 206 -13.24 -16.29 -15.10
CA ARG A 206 -12.69 -17.32 -14.21
C ARG A 206 -11.97 -16.73 -12.99
N ALA A 207 -11.14 -15.71 -13.18
CA ALA A 207 -10.41 -15.07 -12.09
C ALA A 207 -11.37 -14.43 -11.07
N ALA A 208 -12.39 -13.71 -11.55
CA ALA A 208 -13.44 -13.15 -10.70
C ALA A 208 -14.22 -14.23 -9.92
N GLU A 209 -14.51 -15.37 -10.56
CA GLU A 209 -15.20 -16.48 -9.91
C GLU A 209 -14.34 -17.11 -8.79
N GLU A 210 -13.06 -17.32 -9.07
CA GLU A 210 -12.10 -17.84 -8.09
C GLU A 210 -11.89 -16.86 -6.93
N LEU A 211 -11.75 -15.56 -7.21
CA LEU A 211 -11.61 -14.52 -6.19
C LEU A 211 -12.88 -14.36 -5.35
N SER A 212 -14.09 -14.52 -5.92
CA SER A 212 -15.33 -14.42 -5.16
C SER A 212 -15.41 -15.41 -3.98
N ARG A 213 -14.71 -16.56 -4.09
CA ARG A 213 -14.59 -17.56 -3.02
C ARG A 213 -13.62 -17.14 -1.92
N GLN A 214 -12.66 -16.27 -2.22
CA GLN A 214 -11.65 -15.80 -1.29
C GLN A 214 -12.02 -14.45 -0.64
N LEU A 215 -12.93 -13.70 -1.23
CA LEU A 215 -13.34 -12.38 -0.77
C LEU A 215 -14.63 -12.42 0.07
N ASP A 216 -14.68 -11.59 1.10
CA ASP A 216 -15.86 -11.34 1.91
C ASP A 216 -16.71 -10.25 1.24
N LEU A 217 -17.49 -10.69 0.25
CA LEU A 217 -18.36 -9.85 -0.56
C LEU A 217 -19.67 -9.55 0.18
N ASP A 218 -20.14 -8.30 0.08
CA ASP A 218 -21.47 -7.95 0.57
C ASP A 218 -22.56 -8.60 -0.29
N ALA A 219 -23.73 -8.79 0.30
CA ALA A 219 -24.88 -9.36 -0.38
C ALA A 219 -25.19 -8.61 -1.68
N GLY A 220 -25.23 -9.33 -2.80
CA GLY A 220 -25.55 -8.77 -4.11
C GLY A 220 -24.36 -8.23 -4.91
N THR A 221 -23.12 -8.28 -4.39
CA THR A 221 -21.93 -7.95 -5.18
C THR A 221 -21.63 -9.08 -6.17
N ASP A 222 -21.82 -8.82 -7.47
CA ASP A 222 -21.51 -9.77 -8.55
C ASP A 222 -20.24 -9.36 -9.32
N LEU A 223 -19.13 -10.03 -9.03
CA LEU A 223 -17.85 -9.81 -9.71
C LEU A 223 -17.84 -10.28 -11.17
N GLN A 224 -18.90 -10.95 -11.66
CA GLN A 224 -19.08 -11.30 -13.07
C GLN A 224 -19.66 -10.14 -13.90
N SER A 225 -19.87 -8.97 -13.31
CA SER A 225 -20.36 -7.77 -14.00
C SER A 225 -19.46 -6.56 -13.72
N LEU A 226 -19.28 -5.68 -14.71
CA LEU A 226 -18.51 -4.45 -14.53
C LEU A 226 -19.10 -3.54 -13.44
N SER A 227 -20.42 -3.46 -13.36
CA SER A 227 -21.11 -2.70 -12.29
C SER A 227 -20.85 -3.28 -10.90
N GLY A 228 -20.74 -4.61 -10.79
CA GLY A 228 -20.42 -5.25 -9.51
C GLY A 228 -18.95 -5.09 -9.14
N ILE A 229 -18.05 -5.07 -10.12
CA ILE A 229 -16.63 -4.73 -9.92
C ILE A 229 -16.49 -3.26 -9.48
N GLU A 230 -17.20 -2.33 -10.12
CA GLU A 230 -17.22 -0.92 -9.73
C GLU A 230 -17.69 -0.75 -8.28
N HIS A 231 -18.80 -1.40 -7.91
CA HIS A 231 -19.32 -1.39 -6.55
C HIS A 231 -18.31 -1.97 -5.55
N PHE A 232 -17.68 -3.09 -5.90
CA PHE A 232 -16.63 -3.72 -5.10
C PHE A 232 -15.43 -2.77 -4.91
N LEU A 233 -14.94 -2.13 -5.97
CA LEU A 233 -13.81 -1.21 -5.94
C LEU A 233 -14.12 0.04 -5.12
N ALA A 234 -15.30 0.64 -5.28
CA ALA A 234 -15.72 1.78 -4.47
C ALA A 234 -15.70 1.44 -2.97
N ARG A 235 -16.04 0.20 -2.62
CA ARG A 235 -15.92 -0.28 -1.25
C ARG A 235 -14.47 -0.55 -0.84
N CYS A 236 -13.56 -0.93 -1.73
CA CYS A 236 -12.16 -1.23 -1.37
C CYS A 236 -11.25 0.00 -1.40
N CYS A 237 -11.63 1.04 -2.16
CA CYS A 237 -10.82 2.22 -2.41
C CYS A 237 -10.43 2.93 -1.11
N MET A 238 -9.19 3.38 -1.04
CA MET A 238 -8.65 4.19 0.03
C MET A 238 -8.42 5.61 -0.48
N ASP A 239 -8.84 6.60 0.31
CA ASP A 239 -8.65 8.01 0.02
C ASP A 239 -7.15 8.36 0.11
N PRO A 240 -6.57 8.99 -0.92
CA PRO A 240 -5.19 9.45 -0.86
C PRO A 240 -5.05 10.59 0.14
N VAL A 241 -4.13 10.46 1.09
CA VAL A 241 -3.77 11.52 2.04
C VAL A 241 -2.58 12.31 1.52
N THR A 242 -1.56 11.60 1.06
CA THR A 242 -0.38 12.19 0.44
C THR A 242 0.37 11.15 -0.36
N ASP A 243 0.95 11.56 -1.48
CA ASP A 243 1.87 10.74 -2.26
C ASP A 243 3.05 11.62 -2.65
N ARG A 244 4.22 11.30 -2.11
CA ARG A 244 5.44 12.11 -2.26
C ARG A 244 6.53 11.26 -2.86
N GLN A 245 7.00 11.67 -4.04
CA GLN A 245 8.18 11.12 -4.67
C GLN A 245 9.39 11.99 -4.31
N ALA A 246 10.53 11.37 -4.07
CA ALA A 246 11.77 12.11 -3.96
C ALA A 246 12.06 12.72 -5.33
N LEU A 247 12.11 14.06 -5.39
CA LEU A 247 12.64 14.74 -6.56
C LEU A 247 14.10 14.32 -6.68
N ASP A 248 14.45 13.66 -7.79
CA ASP A 248 15.85 13.42 -8.11
C ASP A 248 16.58 14.78 -8.09
N ALA A 249 17.68 14.83 -7.33
CA ALA A 249 18.64 15.93 -7.32
C ALA A 249 19.95 15.42 -7.92
#